data_AF-A0A7W7Y1T8-F1
#
_entry.id   AF-A0A7W7Y1T8-F1
#
_cell.length_a   1.000
_cell.length_b   1.000
_cell.length_c   1.000
_cell.angle_alpha   90.00
_cell.angle_beta   90.00
_cell.angle_gamma   90.00
#
_symmetry.space_group_name_H-M   'P 1'
#
loop_
_entity.id
_entity.type
_entity.pdbx_description
1 polymer ?
#
loop_
_entity_poly.entity_id
_entity_poly.type
_entity_poly.pdbx_seq_one_letter_code
_entity_poly.pdbx_strand_id
1 'polypeptide(L)'
;MRRWLLPVTWLLFFTAFAACLVFWGGIARVPAFGEQVERAAARHAFLTATYMGVGKHVVPLLGEERAAQWARGQLASHWDEIASAPPGLLVERIIVAMPVWLRAAHHGAPLLLLLGLVLHLFRPRPVKIIGGRR
;
A
#
# COMPACT_ATOMS: atom_id res chain seq x y z
N MET A 1 7.00 -6.24 27.23
CA MET A 1 7.03 -6.30 25.75
C MET A 1 5.92 -5.48 25.07
N ARG A 2 4.71 -5.39 25.66
CA ARG A 2 3.54 -4.66 25.10
C ARG A 2 3.78 -3.18 24.73
N ARG A 3 4.74 -2.49 25.37
CA ARG A 3 5.09 -1.08 25.09
C ARG A 3 5.62 -0.82 23.67
N TRP A 4 6.29 -1.81 23.06
CA TRP A 4 6.89 -1.69 21.74
C TRP A 4 5.98 -2.18 20.61
N LEU A 5 4.90 -2.89 20.93
CA LEU A 5 3.98 -3.42 19.92
C LEU A 5 3.35 -2.30 19.09
N LEU A 6 2.84 -1.26 19.75
CA LEU A 6 2.18 -0.15 19.06
C LEU A 6 3.12 0.62 18.10
N PRO A 7 4.31 1.09 18.52
CA PRO A 7 5.22 1.77 17.58
C PRO A 7 5.71 0.84 16.46
N VAL A 8 5.96 -0.45 16.74
CA VAL A 8 6.36 -1.41 15.71
C VAL A 8 5.23 -1.63 14.70
N THR A 9 3.98 -1.77 15.14
CA THR A 9 2.82 -1.91 14.24
C THR A 9 2.64 -0.69 13.35
N TRP A 10 2.77 0.52 13.91
CA TRP A 10 2.72 1.75 13.12
C TRP A 10 3.86 1.84 12.11
N LEU A 11 5.08 1.51 12.52
CA LEU A 11 6.24 1.51 11.61
C LEU A 11 6.07 0.52 10.46
N LEU A 12 5.59 -0.70 10.75
CA LEU A 12 5.29 -1.70 9.74
C LEU A 12 4.16 -1.24 8.81
N PHE A 13 3.11 -0.64 9.37
CA PHE A 13 2.02 -0.06 8.60
C PHE A 13 2.53 1.00 7.62
N PHE A 14 3.26 2.00 8.11
CA PHE A 14 3.75 3.09 7.26
C PHE A 14 4.71 2.58 6.19
N THR A 15 5.58 1.64 6.52
CA THR A 15 6.51 1.03 5.55
C THR A 15 5.75 0.26 4.46
N ALA A 16 4.80 -0.60 4.85
CA ALA A 16 3.99 -1.38 3.90
C ALA A 16 3.12 -0.46 3.03
N PHE A 17 2.49 0.54 3.65
CA PHE A 17 1.66 1.53 2.98
C PHE A 17 2.47 2.34 1.97
N ALA A 18 3.64 2.84 2.36
CA ALA A 18 4.54 3.59 1.47
C ALA A 18 5.00 2.73 0.27
N ALA A 19 5.37 1.47 0.51
CA ALA A 19 5.71 0.55 -0.59
C ALA A 19 4.55 0.35 -1.57
N CYS A 20 3.32 0.22 -1.07
CA CYS A 20 2.12 0.11 -1.91
C CYS A 20 1.85 1.40 -2.69
N LEU A 21 2.01 2.57 -2.08
CA LEU A 21 1.84 3.85 -2.76
C LEU A 21 2.86 4.06 -3.88
N VAL A 22 4.13 3.76 -3.62
CA VAL A 22 5.19 3.87 -4.63
C VAL A 22 4.97 2.87 -5.76
N PHE A 23 4.56 1.64 -5.44
CA PHE A 23 4.29 0.62 -6.45
C PHE A 23 3.11 0.99 -7.33
N TRP A 24 1.93 1.18 -6.73
CA TRP A 24 0.70 1.45 -7.48
C TRP A 24 0.72 2.84 -8.13
N GLY A 25 1.33 3.82 -7.47
CA GLY A 25 1.62 5.12 -8.06
C GLY A 25 2.57 4.99 -9.27
N GLY A 26 3.62 4.17 -9.17
CA GLY A 26 4.53 3.88 -10.28
C GLY A 26 3.83 3.20 -11.46
N ILE A 27 3.01 2.17 -11.20
CA ILE A 27 2.18 1.51 -12.23
C ILE A 27 1.27 2.52 -12.93
N ALA A 28 0.65 3.44 -12.17
CA ALA A 28 -0.22 4.47 -12.73
C ALA A 28 0.50 5.42 -13.70
N ARG A 29 1.84 5.51 -13.63
CA ARG A 29 2.68 6.35 -14.49
C ARG A 29 3.28 5.59 -15.68
N VAL A 30 3.01 4.28 -15.81
CA VAL A 30 3.44 3.53 -16.99
C VAL A 30 2.60 3.96 -18.20
N PRO A 31 3.22 4.46 -19.30
CA PRO A 31 2.49 4.94 -20.46
C PRO A 31 1.55 3.89 -21.06
N ALA A 32 0.33 4.30 -21.44
CA ALA A 32 -0.76 3.47 -21.99
C ALA A 32 -1.30 2.33 -21.08
N PHE A 33 -0.49 1.80 -20.17
CA PHE A 33 -0.86 0.72 -19.25
C PHE A 33 -1.50 1.24 -17.96
N GLY A 34 -0.94 2.30 -17.36
CA GLY A 34 -1.38 2.82 -16.06
C GLY A 34 -2.85 3.26 -16.04
N GLU A 35 -3.31 3.90 -17.12
CA GLU A 35 -4.71 4.34 -17.24
C GLU A 35 -5.70 3.16 -17.36
N GLN A 36 -5.30 2.08 -18.03
CA GLN A 36 -6.11 0.87 -18.12
C GLN A 36 -6.24 0.19 -16.75
N VAL A 37 -5.13 0.08 -16.03
CA VAL A 37 -5.09 -0.49 -14.68
C VAL A 37 -5.93 0.35 -13.72
N GLU A 38 -5.86 1.67 -13.80
CA GLU A 38 -6.63 2.56 -12.95
C GLU A 38 -8.14 2.42 -13.18
N ARG A 39 -8.57 2.41 -14.43
CA ARG A 39 -10.00 2.20 -14.77
C ARG A 39 -10.49 0.83 -14.29
N ALA A 40 -9.66 -0.21 -14.41
CA ALA A 40 -9.97 -1.54 -13.89
C ALA A 40 -10.04 -1.54 -12.36
N ALA A 41 -9.08 -0.90 -11.69
CA ALA A 41 -9.02 -0.80 -10.23
C ALA A 41 -10.23 -0.04 -9.67
N ALA A 42 -10.62 1.07 -10.29
CA ALA A 42 -11.77 1.87 -9.86
C ALA A 42 -13.09 1.07 -9.87
N ARG A 43 -13.20 0.05 -10.74
CA ARG A 43 -14.40 -0.79 -10.87
C ARG A 43 -14.38 -2.03 -9.98
N HIS A 44 -13.21 -2.67 -9.81
CA HIS A 44 -13.13 -4.02 -9.25
C HIS A 44 -12.21 -4.15 -8.03
N ALA A 45 -11.39 -3.14 -7.72
CA ALA A 45 -10.40 -3.21 -6.65
C ALA A 45 -10.23 -1.87 -5.92
N PHE A 46 -11.17 -1.56 -5.03
CA PHE A 46 -11.20 -0.31 -4.26
C PHE A 46 -9.89 0.01 -3.53
N LEU A 47 -9.27 -1.01 -2.92
CA LEU A 47 -7.99 -0.86 -2.20
C LEU A 47 -6.86 -0.42 -3.13
N THR A 48 -6.74 -1.09 -4.28
CA THR A 48 -5.80 -0.73 -5.34
C THR A 48 -6.07 0.68 -5.87
N ALA A 49 -7.33 1.03 -6.14
CA ALA A 49 -7.70 2.36 -6.59
C ALA A 49 -7.29 3.44 -5.58
N THR A 50 -7.43 3.16 -4.28
CA THR A 50 -6.99 4.07 -3.20
C THR A 50 -5.47 4.26 -3.23
N TYR A 51 -4.70 3.18 -3.37
CA TYR A 51 -3.25 3.27 -3.46
C TYR A 51 -2.78 4.01 -4.72
N MET A 52 -3.42 3.76 -5.86
CA MET A 52 -3.12 4.47 -7.11
C MET A 52 -3.47 5.96 -6.99
N GLY A 53 -4.66 6.29 -6.48
CA GLY A 53 -5.12 7.66 -6.33
C GLY A 53 -4.19 8.49 -5.46
N VAL A 54 -3.80 7.98 -4.30
CA VAL A 54 -2.83 8.67 -3.42
C VAL A 54 -1.42 8.61 -4.01
N GLY A 55 -1.00 7.45 -4.51
CA GLY A 55 0.34 7.21 -5.04
C GLY A 55 0.69 8.12 -6.21
N LYS A 56 -0.28 8.47 -7.05
CA LYS A 56 -0.11 9.42 -8.17
C LYS A 56 0.35 10.80 -7.75
N HIS A 57 -0.02 11.26 -6.55
CA HIS A 57 0.39 12.55 -6.01
C HIS A 57 1.72 12.46 -5.25
N VAL A 58 2.01 11.30 -4.67
CA VAL A 58 3.24 11.07 -3.88
C VAL A 58 4.44 10.77 -4.78
N VAL A 59 4.28 9.94 -5.79
CA VAL A 59 5.35 9.46 -6.67
C VAL A 59 6.13 10.60 -7.38
N PRO A 60 5.50 11.67 -7.89
CA PRO A 60 6.22 12.79 -8.49
C PRO A 60 7.24 13.44 -7.54
N LEU A 61 6.98 13.43 -6.23
CA LEU A 61 7.89 13.97 -5.22
C LEU A 61 9.13 13.11 -4.99
N LEU A 62 9.08 11.82 -5.38
CA LEU A 62 10.13 10.83 -5.18
C LEU A 62 10.89 10.49 -6.47
N GLY A 63 10.37 10.92 -7.63
CA GLY A 63 10.92 10.64 -8.96
C GLY A 63 10.02 9.68 -9.75
N GLU A 64 9.24 10.25 -10.67
CA GLU A 64 8.20 9.54 -11.43
C GLU A 64 8.73 8.39 -12.28
N GLU A 65 9.76 8.64 -13.09
CA GLU A 65 10.36 7.63 -13.96
C GLU A 65 10.96 6.46 -13.16
N ARG A 66 11.62 6.76 -12.03
CA ARG A 66 12.21 5.76 -11.15
C ARG A 66 11.14 4.87 -10.53
N ALA A 67 10.04 5.44 -10.07
CA ALA A 67 8.93 4.69 -9.51
C ALA A 67 8.25 3.80 -10.57
N ALA A 68 8.05 4.32 -11.79
CA ALA A 68 7.48 3.55 -12.90
C ALA A 68 8.40 2.38 -13.32
N GLN A 69 9.70 2.64 -13.45
CA GLN A 69 10.70 1.61 -13.74
C GLN A 69 10.78 0.56 -12.64
N TRP A 70 10.80 0.99 -11.37
CA TRP A 70 10.83 0.07 -10.24
C TRP A 70 9.58 -0.81 -10.19
N ALA A 71 8.39 -0.22 -10.32
CA ALA A 71 7.13 -0.96 -10.31
C ALA A 71 7.04 -1.95 -11.47
N ARG A 72 7.44 -1.54 -12.68
CA ARG A 72 7.54 -2.44 -13.84
C ARG A 72 8.58 -3.55 -13.60
N GLY A 73 9.71 -3.22 -12.98
CA GLY A 73 10.77 -4.17 -12.63
C GLY A 73 10.29 -5.27 -11.69
N GLN A 74 9.41 -4.95 -10.73
CA GLN A 74 8.80 -5.96 -9.85
C GLN A 74 7.91 -6.96 -10.61
N LEU A 75 7.45 -6.61 -11.81
CA LEU A 75 6.58 -7.43 -12.66
C LEU A 75 7.30 -7.97 -13.89
N ALA A 76 8.62 -7.78 -14.01
CA ALA A 76 9.35 -7.99 -15.27
C ALA A 76 9.17 -9.41 -15.84
N SER A 77 9.16 -10.44 -14.99
CA SER A 77 9.01 -11.84 -15.41
C SER A 77 7.62 -12.21 -15.93
N HIS A 78 6.60 -11.38 -15.67
CA HIS A 78 5.20 -11.63 -16.04
C HIS A 78 4.62 -10.48 -16.87
N TRP A 79 5.46 -9.53 -17.30
CA TRP A 79 4.99 -8.28 -17.90
C TRP A 79 4.17 -8.52 -19.16
N ASP A 80 4.62 -9.41 -20.04
CA ASP A 80 3.94 -9.71 -21.30
C ASP A 80 2.59 -10.42 -21.09
N GLU A 81 2.51 -11.30 -20.09
CA GLU A 81 1.25 -11.95 -19.69
C GLU A 81 0.26 -10.92 -19.13
N ILE A 82 0.73 -10.01 -18.27
CA ILE A 82 -0.11 -8.96 -17.68
C ILE A 82 -0.57 -7.98 -18.77
N ALA A 83 0.34 -7.55 -19.65
CA ALA A 83 0.04 -6.55 -20.69
C ALA A 83 -0.96 -7.06 -21.73
N SER A 84 -1.03 -8.38 -21.94
CA SER A 84 -1.99 -9.02 -22.84
C SER A 84 -3.30 -9.44 -22.15
N ALA A 85 -3.40 -9.26 -20.82
CA ALA A 85 -4.59 -9.67 -20.08
C ALA A 85 -5.82 -8.80 -20.40
N PRO A 86 -7.03 -9.37 -20.36
CA PRO A 86 -8.27 -8.59 -20.49
C PRO A 86 -8.34 -7.49 -19.42
N PRO A 87 -8.92 -6.31 -19.72
CA PRO A 87 -8.96 -5.18 -18.78
C PRO A 87 -9.56 -5.51 -17.41
N GLY A 88 -10.56 -6.40 -17.36
CA GLY A 88 -11.19 -6.83 -16.10
C GLY A 88 -10.28 -7.67 -15.18
N LEU A 89 -9.23 -8.29 -15.73
CA LEU A 89 -8.30 -9.17 -14.99
C LEU A 89 -6.94 -8.52 -14.75
N LEU A 90 -6.68 -7.32 -15.27
CA LEU A 90 -5.39 -6.65 -15.15
C LEU A 90 -4.92 -6.54 -13.71
N VAL A 91 -5.79 -6.04 -12.81
CA VAL A 91 -5.43 -5.84 -11.40
C VAL A 91 -5.13 -7.16 -10.69
N GLU A 92 -5.93 -8.19 -10.97
CA GLU A 92 -5.73 -9.52 -10.39
C GLU A 92 -4.40 -10.13 -10.86
N ARG A 93 -4.12 -10.07 -12.17
CA ARG A 93 -2.86 -10.53 -12.75
C ARG A 93 -1.66 -9.80 -12.16
N ILE A 94 -1.77 -8.48 -11.98
CA ILE A 94 -0.74 -7.69 -11.30
C ILE A 94 -0.52 -8.19 -9.87
N ILE A 95 -1.57 -8.35 -9.07
CA ILE A 95 -1.46 -8.82 -7.67
C ILE A 95 -0.83 -10.22 -7.58
N VAL A 96 -1.19 -11.12 -8.50
CA VAL A 96 -0.62 -12.48 -8.58
C VAL A 96 0.84 -12.46 -9.04
N ALA A 97 1.21 -11.53 -9.92
CA ALA A 97 2.59 -11.38 -10.38
C ALA A 97 3.48 -10.62 -9.37
N MET A 98 2.90 -9.90 -8.41
CA MET A 98 3.68 -9.21 -7.38
C MET A 98 4.55 -10.17 -6.58
N PRO A 99 5.75 -9.76 -6.16
CA PRO A 99 6.53 -10.51 -5.21
C PRO A 99 5.78 -10.66 -3.89
N VAL A 100 6.01 -11.78 -3.20
CA VAL A 100 5.27 -12.19 -1.99
C VAL A 100 5.25 -11.09 -0.93
N TRP A 101 6.36 -10.38 -0.72
CA TRP A 101 6.47 -9.32 0.27
C TRP A 101 5.57 -8.11 -0.06
N LEU A 102 5.42 -7.77 -1.33
CA LEU A 102 4.59 -6.65 -1.77
C LEU A 102 3.12 -7.03 -1.76
N ARG A 103 2.80 -8.27 -2.09
CA ARG A 103 1.45 -8.83 -1.93
C ARG A 103 1.03 -8.85 -0.46
N ALA A 104 1.95 -9.25 0.42
CA ALA A 104 1.75 -9.19 1.87
C ALA A 104 1.57 -7.74 2.35
N ALA A 105 2.33 -6.78 1.82
CA ALA A 105 2.14 -5.37 2.13
C ALA A 105 0.78 -4.83 1.66
N HIS A 106 0.34 -5.23 0.45
CA HIS A 106 -0.92 -4.79 -0.15
C HIS A 106 -2.14 -5.16 0.71
N HIS A 107 -2.23 -6.41 1.17
CA HIS A 107 -3.32 -6.84 2.05
C HIS A 107 -3.03 -6.60 3.54
N GLY A 108 -1.76 -6.56 3.93
CA GLY A 108 -1.33 -6.42 5.32
C GLY A 108 -1.41 -4.99 5.84
N ALA A 109 -1.20 -3.97 5.00
CA ALA A 109 -1.29 -2.57 5.41
C ALA A 109 -2.67 -2.22 6.03
N PRO A 110 -3.82 -2.52 5.42
CA PRO A 110 -5.12 -2.23 6.06
C PRO A 110 -5.31 -3.03 7.36
N LEU A 111 -4.82 -4.27 7.44
CA LEU A 111 -4.89 -5.08 8.67
C LEU A 111 -4.02 -4.49 9.78
N LEU A 112 -2.81 -4.02 9.47
CA LEU A 112 -1.92 -3.35 10.41
C LEU A 112 -2.50 -2.04 10.92
N LEU A 113 -3.19 -1.29 10.06
CA LEU A 113 -3.92 -0.08 10.46
C LEU A 113 -5.01 -0.41 11.48
N LEU A 114 -5.84 -1.41 11.19
CA LEU A 114 -6.90 -1.86 12.10
C LEU A 114 -6.32 -2.36 13.43
N LEU A 115 -5.27 -3.16 13.38
CA LEU A 115 -4.59 -3.66 14.58
C LEU A 115 -4.00 -2.51 15.41
N GLY A 116 -3.34 -1.54 14.76
CA GLY A 116 -2.81 -0.35 15.41
C GLY A 116 -3.89 0.47 16.11
N LEU A 117 -5.05 0.64 15.45
CA LEU A 117 -6.21 1.34 16.00
C LEU A 117 -6.79 0.59 17.22
N VAL A 118 -6.99 -0.72 17.11
CA VAL A 118 -7.46 -1.58 18.19
C VAL A 118 -6.52 -1.50 19.40
N LEU A 119 -5.20 -1.65 19.18
CA LEU A 119 -4.20 -1.52 20.24
C LEU A 119 -4.19 -0.13 20.88
N HIS A 120 -4.47 0.91 20.10
CA HIS A 120 -4.57 2.28 20.62
C HIS A 120 -5.82 2.47 21.49
N LEU A 121 -6.97 1.93 21.08
CA LEU A 121 -8.22 1.97 21.85
C LEU A 121 -8.12 1.22 23.18
N PHE A 122 -7.46 0.06 23.17
CA PHE A 122 -7.24 -0.75 24.37
C PHE A 122 -6.00 -0.32 25.19
N ARG A 123 -5.39 0.83 24.88
CA ARG A 123 -4.26 1.34 25.65
C ARG A 123 -4.79 1.91 26.97
N PRO A 124 -4.40 1.36 28.14
CA PRO A 124 -4.81 1.91 29.43
C PRO A 124 -4.29 3.34 29.54
N ARG A 125 -5.20 4.31 29.65
CA ARG A 125 -4.85 5.70 29.86
C ARG A 125 -4.43 5.84 31.34
N PRO A 126 -3.23 6.33 31.64
CA PRO A 126 -2.88 6.61 33.03
C PRO A 126 -3.81 7.72 33.52
N VAL A 127 -4.65 7.40 34.51
CA VAL A 127 -5.45 8.40 35.21
C VAL A 127 -4.46 9.26 36.00
N LYS A 128 -4.08 10.42 35.45
CA LYS A 128 -3.31 11.41 36.21
C LYS A 128 -4.23 11.95 37.29
N ILE A 129 -4.03 11.51 38.53
CA ILE A 129 -4.69 12.09 39.69
C ILE A 129 -4.10 13.51 39.86
N ILE A 130 -4.82 14.51 39.35
CA ILE A 130 -4.55 15.91 39.65
C ILE A 130 -4.98 16.11 41.11
N GLY A 131 -4.03 16.10 42.05
CA GLY A 131 -4.35 16.34 43.47
C GLY A 131 -3.47 15.69 44.52
N GLY A 132 -2.36 15.04 44.17
CA GLY A 132 -1.39 14.52 45.14
C GLY A 132 -0.53 15.62 45.78
N ARG A 133 -1.14 16.54 46.55
CA ARG A 133 -0.45 17.38 47.52
C ARG A 133 -0.43 16.64 48.85
N ARG A 134 0.74 16.17 49.27
CA ARG A 134 1.21 16.25 50.66
C ARG A 134 2.71 16.45 50.63
#